data_AF-A0A378N0G4-F1
#
_entry.id   AF-A0A378N0G4-F1
#
_cell.length_a   1.000
_cell.length_b   1.000
_cell.length_c   1.000
_cell.angle_alpha   90.00
_cell.angle_beta   90.00
_cell.angle_gamma   90.00
#
_symmetry.space_group_name_H-M   'P 1'
#
loop_
_entity.id
_entity.type
_entity.pdbx_description
1 polymer ?
#
loop_
_entity_poly.entity_id
_entity_poly.type
_entity_poly.pdbx_seq_one_letter_code
_entity_poly.pdbx_strand_id
1 'polypeptide(L)'
;MTDFDRDTWQTPRYFFRWLGMRFLFDIDGCANSKNHLLPQWIGDGGVFDNFLDLDLEIFNLAFERSSIFVNPPYSDVTPFIQQAKRLRDHGHLVVMLLNNDKSTQWYQEPYSQRGE
;
A
#
# COMPACT_ATOMS: atom_id res chain seq x y z
N MET A 1 -6.39 4.68 -26.55
CA MET A 1 -5.88 3.83 -25.46
C MET A 1 -6.45 4.41 -24.18
N THR A 2 -7.17 3.62 -23.40
CA THR A 2 -7.55 4.01 -22.04
C THR A 2 -6.29 4.02 -21.20
N ASP A 3 -6.01 5.12 -20.50
CA ASP A 3 -4.92 5.16 -19.52
C ASP A 3 -5.12 4.05 -18.48
N PHE A 4 -4.07 3.29 -18.21
CA PHE A 4 -4.09 2.26 -17.18
C PHE A 4 -4.15 2.93 -15.81
N ASP A 5 -5.24 2.71 -15.08
CA ASP A 5 -5.40 3.20 -13.71
C ASP A 5 -4.49 2.41 -12.77
N ARG A 6 -3.34 3.01 -12.47
CA ARG A 6 -2.32 2.46 -11.58
C ARG A 6 -2.66 2.62 -10.10
N ASP A 7 -3.60 3.50 -9.78
CA ASP A 7 -3.90 3.86 -8.40
C ASP A 7 -5.00 3.00 -7.79
N THR A 8 -5.82 2.35 -8.63
CA THR A 8 -6.85 1.39 -8.18
C THR A 8 -6.61 -0.04 -8.66
N TRP A 9 -5.43 -0.32 -9.23
CA TRP A 9 -5.11 -1.63 -9.80
C TRP A 9 -5.12 -2.75 -8.75
N GLN A 10 -5.93 -3.80 -8.98
CA GLN A 10 -5.97 -4.98 -8.13
C GLN A 10 -4.77 -5.90 -8.41
N THR A 11 -4.11 -6.36 -7.35
CA THR A 11 -3.07 -7.40 -7.46
C THR A 11 -3.65 -8.71 -8.03
N PRO A 12 -3.01 -9.35 -9.03
CA PRO A 12 -3.46 -10.63 -9.58
C PRO A 12 -3.65 -11.68 -8.48
N ARG A 13 -4.84 -12.28 -8.42
CA ARG A 13 -5.24 -13.20 -7.34
C ARG A 13 -4.26 -14.35 -7.11
N TYR A 14 -3.65 -14.90 -8.17
CA TYR A 14 -2.69 -15.99 -8.03
C TYR A 14 -1.44 -15.55 -7.26
N PHE A 15 -0.96 -14.34 -7.51
CA PHE A 15 0.23 -13.78 -6.88
C PHE A 15 -0.06 -13.39 -5.43
N PHE A 16 -1.20 -12.73 -5.20
CA PHE A 16 -1.69 -12.44 -3.84
C PHE A 16 -1.84 -13.73 -3.01
N ARG A 17 -2.46 -14.77 -3.57
CA ARG A 17 -2.62 -16.06 -2.87
C ARG A 17 -1.29 -16.72 -2.54
N TRP A 18 -0.32 -16.66 -3.45
CA TRP A 18 1.02 -17.18 -3.21
C TRP A 18 1.72 -16.46 -2.04
N LEU A 19 1.64 -15.13 -1.98
CA LEU A 19 2.13 -14.35 -0.84
C LEU A 19 1.34 -14.67 0.44
N GLY A 20 0.01 -14.80 0.34
CA GLY A 20 -0.88 -15.11 1.46
C GLY A 20 -0.56 -16.44 2.12
N MET A 21 -0.13 -17.46 1.37
CA MET A 21 0.34 -18.73 1.95
C MET A 21 1.62 -18.57 2.80
N ARG A 22 2.44 -17.55 2.52
CA ARG A 22 3.69 -17.29 3.24
C ARG A 22 3.50 -16.36 4.44
N PHE A 23 2.64 -15.36 4.30
CA PHE A 23 2.52 -14.26 5.26
C PHE A 23 1.18 -14.20 5.98
N LEU A 24 0.23 -15.06 5.62
CA LEU A 24 -1.07 -15.24 6.29
C LEU A 24 -1.80 -13.91 6.51
N PHE A 25 -2.09 -13.19 5.43
CA PHE A 25 -2.68 -11.86 5.49
C PHE A 25 -4.07 -11.84 6.13
N ASP A 26 -4.26 -10.95 7.10
CA ASP A 26 -5.52 -10.67 7.78
C ASP A 26 -6.27 -9.51 7.11
N ILE A 27 -5.52 -8.50 6.62
CA ILE A 27 -6.07 -7.23 6.13
C ILE A 27 -5.49 -6.87 4.75
N ASP A 28 -6.36 -6.41 3.85
CA ASP A 28 -6.00 -5.75 2.59
C ASP A 28 -5.91 -4.23 2.81
N GLY A 29 -4.70 -3.72 2.98
CA GLY A 29 -4.43 -2.36 3.46
C GLY A 29 -4.65 -1.25 2.44
N CYS A 30 -4.88 -1.55 1.17
CA CYS A 30 -5.13 -0.55 0.13
C CYS A 30 -6.12 -1.11 -0.91
N ALA A 31 -7.40 -1.04 -0.60
CA ALA A 31 -8.45 -1.54 -1.48
C ALA A 31 -9.75 -0.74 -1.34
N ASN A 32 -10.73 -1.07 -2.16
CA ASN A 32 -12.09 -0.57 -2.11
C ASN A 32 -13.08 -1.74 -2.23
N SER A 33 -14.36 -1.42 -2.10
CA SER A 33 -15.49 -2.34 -2.23
C SER A 33 -15.51 -3.22 -3.48
N LYS A 34 -14.75 -2.87 -4.54
CA LYS A 34 -14.69 -3.62 -5.80
C LYS A 34 -13.41 -4.44 -5.99
N ASN A 35 -12.31 -4.02 -5.37
CA ASN A 35 -10.98 -4.60 -5.62
C ASN A 35 -10.32 -5.23 -4.39
N HIS A 36 -10.98 -5.29 -3.23
CA HIS A 36 -10.45 -5.97 -2.06
C HIS A 36 -10.25 -7.47 -2.31
N LEU A 37 -9.19 -8.03 -1.71
CA LEU A 37 -8.82 -9.45 -1.79
C LEU A 37 -9.06 -10.21 -0.48
N LEU A 38 -9.38 -9.49 0.60
CA LEU A 38 -9.71 -10.02 1.92
C LEU A 38 -11.03 -9.45 2.43
N PRO A 39 -11.71 -10.14 3.37
CA PRO A 39 -12.94 -9.61 3.99
C PRO A 39 -12.72 -8.32 4.78
N GLN A 40 -11.52 -8.14 5.34
CA GLN A 40 -11.11 -6.91 6.03
C GLN A 40 -10.22 -6.10 5.09
N TRP A 41 -10.62 -4.87 4.76
CA TRP A 41 -9.82 -3.98 3.94
C TRP A 41 -9.88 -2.53 4.42
N ILE A 42 -8.89 -1.76 3.99
CA ILE A 42 -8.76 -0.33 4.28
C ILE A 42 -8.90 0.45 2.97
N GLY A 43 -9.82 1.43 2.97
CA GLY A 43 -10.26 2.22 1.83
C GLY A 43 -11.78 2.18 1.68
N ASP A 44 -12.30 2.71 0.58
CA ASP A 44 -13.74 2.91 0.35
C ASP A 44 -14.60 1.66 0.69
N GLY A 45 -15.52 1.83 1.63
CA GLY A 45 -16.44 0.81 2.13
C GLY A 45 -15.83 -0.21 3.11
N GLY A 46 -14.57 -0.05 3.49
CA GLY A 46 -13.83 -0.97 4.36
C GLY A 46 -14.02 -0.72 5.85
N VAL A 47 -13.21 -1.39 6.67
CA VAL A 47 -13.22 -1.21 8.13
C VAL A 47 -12.56 0.09 8.59
N PHE A 48 -11.70 0.65 7.75
CA PHE A 48 -11.15 1.99 7.90
C PHE A 48 -11.15 2.66 6.53
N ASP A 49 -11.41 3.97 6.49
CA ASP A 49 -11.59 4.69 5.23
C ASP A 49 -10.26 5.01 4.51
N ASN A 50 -9.16 5.15 5.26
CA ASN A 50 -7.89 5.60 4.70
C ASN A 50 -6.69 5.01 5.45
N PHE A 51 -5.79 4.36 4.71
CA PHE A 51 -4.56 3.77 5.25
C PHE A 51 -3.63 4.82 5.88
N LEU A 52 -3.57 6.01 5.29
CA LEU A 52 -2.67 7.09 5.72
C LEU A 52 -3.15 7.82 6.98
N ASP A 53 -4.41 7.67 7.34
CA ASP A 53 -5.08 8.38 8.45
C ASP A 53 -5.55 7.41 9.55
N LEU A 54 -4.85 6.29 9.71
CA LEU A 54 -5.14 5.36 10.80
C LEU A 54 -4.70 5.95 12.14
N ASP A 55 -5.65 6.09 13.05
CA ASP A 55 -5.38 6.18 14.48
C ASP A 55 -4.86 4.82 14.97
N LEU A 56 -3.58 4.78 15.38
CA LEU A 56 -2.92 3.53 15.75
C LEU A 56 -3.45 2.94 17.07
N GLU A 57 -3.98 3.76 17.99
CA GLU A 57 -4.57 3.23 19.21
C GLU A 57 -5.88 2.51 18.88
N ILE A 58 -6.74 3.13 18.07
CA ILE A 58 -7.99 2.52 17.62
C ILE A 58 -7.72 1.29 16.76
N PHE A 59 -6.75 1.39 15.84
CA PHE A 59 -6.37 0.28 14.98
C PHE A 59 -5.91 -0.93 15.80
N ASN A 60 -5.03 -0.73 16.78
CA ASN A 60 -4.50 -1.81 17.62
C ASN A 60 -5.56 -2.45 18.52
N LEU A 61 -6.59 -1.69 18.94
CA LEU A 61 -7.73 -2.24 19.68
C LEU A 61 -8.58 -3.18 18.81
N ALA A 62 -8.72 -2.89 17.51
CA ALA A 62 -9.48 -3.70 16.57
C ALA A 62 -8.68 -4.89 16.01
N PHE A 63 -7.39 -4.68 15.78
CA PHE A 63 -6.49 -5.61 15.10
C PHE A 63 -5.17 -5.66 15.85
N GLU A 64 -4.94 -6.71 16.64
CA GLU A 64 -3.67 -6.88 17.35
C GLU A 64 -2.72 -7.76 16.51
N ARG A 65 -1.47 -7.32 16.30
CA ARG A 65 -0.39 -8.10 15.63
C ARG A 65 -0.77 -8.70 14.26
N SER A 66 -1.67 -8.04 13.53
CA SER A 66 -2.13 -8.51 12.23
C SER A 66 -1.09 -8.44 11.11
N SER A 67 -1.27 -9.28 10.10
CA SER A 67 -0.53 -9.29 8.85
C SER A 67 -1.29 -8.53 7.76
N ILE A 68 -0.67 -7.51 7.19
CA ILE A 68 -1.29 -6.52 6.31
C ILE A 68 -0.61 -6.57 4.95
N PHE A 69 -1.39 -6.85 3.90
CA PHE A 69 -0.92 -6.70 2.53
C PHE A 69 -1.21 -5.29 2.03
N VAL A 70 -0.24 -4.62 1.39
CA VAL A 70 -0.41 -3.25 0.91
C VAL A 70 0.03 -3.16 -0.55
N ASN A 71 -0.92 -2.93 -1.45
CA ASN A 71 -0.66 -2.57 -2.84
C ASN A 71 -1.13 -1.12 -3.04
N PRO A 72 -0.28 -0.12 -2.68
CA PRO A 72 -0.70 1.26 -2.61
C PRO A 72 -0.90 1.87 -4.01
N PRO A 73 -1.59 3.02 -4.12
CA PRO A 73 -1.52 3.85 -5.31
C PRO A 73 -0.06 4.12 -5.72
N TYR A 74 0.26 3.89 -6.99
CA TYR A 74 1.64 4.01 -7.47
C TYR A 74 2.03 5.44 -7.88
N SER A 75 1.10 6.39 -7.87
CA SER A 75 1.38 7.81 -8.09
C SER A 75 2.28 8.42 -7.01
N ASP A 76 2.10 8.06 -5.74
CA ASP A 76 3.03 8.38 -4.64
C ASP A 76 2.98 7.32 -3.53
N VAL A 77 3.99 6.46 -3.50
CA VAL A 77 4.09 5.37 -2.51
C VAL A 77 4.74 5.81 -1.19
N THR A 78 5.38 6.98 -1.15
CA THR A 78 6.17 7.44 0.00
C THR A 78 5.39 7.49 1.31
N PRO A 79 4.19 8.12 1.38
CA PRO A 79 3.43 8.18 2.63
C PRO A 79 2.96 6.80 3.10
N PHE A 80 2.66 5.88 2.17
CA PHE A 80 2.28 4.51 2.50
C PHE A 80 3.43 3.74 3.15
N ILE A 81 4.66 3.95 2.70
CA ILE A 81 5.86 3.35 3.31
C ILE A 81 6.07 3.87 4.73
N GLN A 82 5.89 5.18 4.94
CA GLN A 82 6.02 5.78 6.27
C GLN A 82 4.98 5.23 7.25
N GLN A 83 3.74 5.08 6.79
CA GLN A 83 2.67 4.52 7.61
C GLN A 83 2.84 3.01 7.85
N ALA A 84 3.27 2.25 6.84
CA ALA A 84 3.64 0.84 7.01
C ALA A 84 4.74 0.65 8.05
N LYS A 85 5.72 1.57 8.10
CA LYS A 85 6.76 1.60 9.13
C LYS A 85 6.15 1.83 10.53
N ARG A 86 5.21 2.76 10.67
CA ARG A 86 4.53 3.02 11.95
C ARG A 86 3.75 1.80 12.44
N LEU A 87 3.01 1.13 11.56
CA LEU A 87 2.30 -0.12 11.86
C LEU A 87 3.27 -1.23 12.28
N ARG A 88 4.37 -1.41 11.55
CA ARG A 88 5.44 -2.35 11.93
C ARG A 88 6.00 -2.07 13.31
N ASP A 89 6.27 -0.80 13.61
CA ASP A 89 6.82 -0.39 14.91
C ASP A 89 5.82 -0.64 16.07
N HIS A 90 4.53 -0.83 15.76
CA HIS A 90 3.48 -1.26 16.71
C HIS A 90 3.22 -2.78 16.71
N GLY A 91 4.07 -3.57 16.05
CA GLY A 91 4.03 -5.04 16.12
C GLY A 91 3.26 -5.74 15.00
N HIS A 92 2.87 -5.01 13.95
CA HIS A 92 2.26 -5.59 12.76
C HIS A 92 3.29 -6.13 11.77
N LEU A 93 2.88 -7.14 11.00
CA LEU A 93 3.58 -7.51 9.77
C LEU A 93 2.97 -6.73 8.61
N VAL A 94 3.78 -6.00 7.86
CA VAL A 94 3.33 -5.29 6.64
C VAL A 94 4.13 -5.78 5.45
N VAL A 95 3.44 -6.27 4.42
CA VAL A 95 4.03 -6.70 3.14
C VAL A 95 3.52 -5.78 2.05
N MET A 96 4.42 -4.98 1.49
CA MET A 96 4.09 -4.02 0.43
C MET A 96 4.47 -4.55 -0.95
N LEU A 97 3.58 -4.40 -1.92
CA LEU A 97 3.87 -4.55 -3.34
C LEU A 97 4.22 -3.16 -3.91
N LEU A 98 5.49 -2.95 -4.24
CA LEU A 98 5.99 -1.69 -4.80
C LEU A 98 6.44 -1.91 -6.24
N ASN A 99 6.32 -0.87 -7.05
CA ASN A 99 6.94 -0.85 -8.36
C ASN A 99 8.47 -0.99 -8.20
N ASN A 100 9.10 -1.74 -9.10
CA ASN A 100 10.55 -1.70 -9.24
C ASN A 100 10.91 -0.42 -10.00
N ASP A 101 10.76 0.73 -9.33
CA ASP A 101 11.05 2.00 -9.95
C ASP A 101 12.56 2.14 -10.17
N LYS A 102 12.97 2.06 -11.44
CA LYS A 102 14.34 2.32 -11.88
C LYS A 102 14.49 3.76 -12.37
N SER A 103 13.53 4.64 -12.08
CA SER A 103 13.55 6.02 -12.56
C SER A 103 14.84 6.70 -12.11
N THR A 104 15.72 6.95 -13.09
CA THR A 104 16.91 7.78 -12.95
C THR A 104 16.53 9.25 -13.03
N GLN A 105 15.33 9.66 -12.56
CA GLN A 105 14.86 11.04 -12.73
C GLN A 105 15.80 12.05 -12.04
N TRP A 106 16.46 11.66 -10.95
CA TRP A 106 17.53 12.41 -10.31
C TRP A 106 18.77 12.67 -11.20
N TYR A 107 19.00 11.87 -12.26
CA TYR A 107 20.09 12.08 -13.21
C TYR A 107 19.79 13.18 -14.24
N GLN A 108 18.53 13.57 -14.42
CA GLN A 108 18.14 14.63 -15.38
C GLN A 108 18.22 16.05 -14.78
N GLU A 109 18.44 16.17 -13.48
CA GLU A 109 18.46 17.44 -12.75
C GLU A 109 19.70 18.37 -12.93
N PRO A 110 20.89 17.99 -13.46
CA PRO A 110 22.01 18.93 -13.48
C PRO A 110 22.03 19.99 -14.62
N TYR A 111 21.12 19.96 -15.60
CA TYR A 111 21.25 20.82 -16.80
C TYR A 111 20.23 21.95 -16.96
N SER A 112 19.24 22.08 -16.07
CA SER A 112 18.18 23.10 -16.22
C SER A 112 18.36 24.38 -15.39
N GLN A 113 19.50 24.61 -14.75
CA GLN A 113 19.79 25.88 -14.04
C GLN A 113 21.14 26.53 -14.38
N ARG A 114 21.58 26.45 -15.63
CA ARG A 114 22.59 27.39 -16.18
C ARG A 114 22.04 28.06 -17.43
N GLY A 115 21.23 29.07 -17.20
CA GLY A 115 20.72 29.97 -18.23
C GLY A 115 20.31 31.28 -17.57
N GLU A 116 21.33 32.10 -17.27
CA GLU A 116 21.42 33.58 -17.31
C GLU A 116 22.52 34.09 -16.37
#